data_AF-A0A5E8AZ13-F1
#
_entry.id   AF-A0A5E8AZ13-F1
#
_cell.length_a   1.000
_cell.length_b   1.000
_cell.length_c   1.000
_cell.angle_alpha   90.00
_cell.angle_beta   90.00
_cell.angle_gamma   90.00
#
_symmetry.space_group_name_H-M   'P 1'
#
loop_
_entity.id
_entity.type
_entity.pdbx_description
1 polymer ?
#
loop_
_entity_poly.entity_id
_entity_poly.type
_entity_poly.pdbx_seq_one_letter_code
_entity_poly.pdbx_strand_id
1 'polypeptide(L)'
;MESAKANRKDTHQEYTNKHTDYSQVERQKRKKEEAELELSKIELEEKGEDFERKRAWDWTIEESENWDKKQQEKSERVKTSKFSDYTTAAERAYLKDLQDLQPDIKDYNEKKIESLKSKGMIIEGKDGEIIAYDMDGSLTTSQDSLSQFSHKPSKKVVDNLVNHLKKGDEQRMKRRKKNDDDEMVSYINEKNKQFNQKLSRHYDKYTKDIRDAFERGTAL
;
A
#
# COMPACT_ATOMS: atom_id res chain seq x y z
N MET A 1 31.79 43.26 -3.84
CA MET A 1 31.72 42.52 -5.13
C MET A 1 31.28 41.06 -4.97
N GLU A 2 31.44 40.44 -3.80
CA GLU A 2 31.11 39.04 -3.56
C GLU A 2 29.58 38.79 -3.41
N SER A 3 28.87 39.71 -2.77
CA SER A 3 27.40 39.68 -2.64
C SER A 3 26.67 39.71 -3.98
N ALA A 4 27.14 40.52 -4.94
CA ALA A 4 26.55 40.58 -6.27
C ALA A 4 26.72 39.27 -7.07
N LYS A 5 27.84 38.56 -6.86
CA LYS A 5 28.09 37.25 -7.48
C LYS A 5 27.23 36.15 -6.85
N ALA A 6 27.06 36.17 -5.53
CA ALA A 6 26.17 35.26 -4.81
C ALA A 6 24.71 35.41 -5.27
N ASN A 7 24.21 36.65 -5.30
CA ASN A 7 22.84 36.93 -5.76
C ASN A 7 22.60 36.46 -7.20
N ARG A 8 23.58 36.64 -8.09
CA ARG A 8 23.48 36.14 -9.48
C ARG A 8 23.46 34.61 -9.54
N LYS A 9 24.23 33.94 -8.68
CA LYS A 9 24.24 32.47 -8.60
C LYS A 9 22.88 31.96 -8.10
N ASP A 10 22.33 32.60 -7.08
CA ASP A 10 21.05 32.22 -6.48
C ASP A 10 19.88 32.44 -7.45
N THR A 11 19.86 33.56 -8.17
CA THR A 11 18.83 33.78 -9.22
C THR A 11 18.92 32.78 -10.35
N HIS A 12 20.13 32.41 -10.77
CA HIS A 12 20.33 31.34 -11.75
C HIS A 12 19.89 29.96 -11.20
N GLN A 13 20.17 29.65 -9.93
CA GLN A 13 19.74 28.38 -9.30
C GLN A 13 18.23 28.28 -9.16
N GLU A 14 17.55 29.36 -8.76
CA GLU A 14 16.09 29.40 -8.71
C GLU A 14 15.48 29.23 -10.11
N TYR A 15 16.08 29.86 -11.12
CA TYR A 15 15.64 29.71 -12.50
C TYR A 15 15.80 28.27 -12.99
N THR A 16 16.93 27.61 -12.68
CA THR A 16 17.13 26.19 -13.03
C THR A 16 16.17 25.28 -12.28
N ASN A 17 15.97 25.48 -10.98
CA ASN A 17 15.09 24.64 -10.15
C ASN A 17 13.62 24.72 -10.60
N LYS A 18 13.18 25.90 -11.07
CA LYS A 18 11.83 26.08 -11.65
C LYS A 18 11.65 25.35 -12.99
N HIS A 19 12.73 25.14 -13.74
CA HIS A 19 12.70 24.48 -15.06
C HIS A 19 13.11 23.00 -15.03
N THR A 20 13.61 22.50 -13.90
CA THR A 20 13.94 21.08 -13.75
C THR A 20 12.69 20.25 -13.44
N ASP A 21 12.44 19.25 -14.27
CA ASP A 21 11.46 18.20 -13.95
C ASP A 21 12.08 17.22 -12.94
N TYR A 22 11.61 17.29 -11.69
CA TYR A 22 12.09 16.43 -10.60
C TYR A 22 11.99 14.93 -10.92
N SER A 23 10.97 14.50 -11.67
CA SER A 23 10.81 13.09 -12.04
C SER A 23 11.91 12.62 -13.00
N GLN A 24 12.28 13.48 -13.96
CA GLN A 24 13.37 13.19 -14.89
C GLN A 24 14.73 13.20 -14.19
N VAL A 25 14.93 14.11 -13.23
CA VAL A 25 16.15 14.17 -12.42
C VAL A 25 16.33 12.90 -11.60
N GLU A 26 15.28 12.42 -10.91
CA GLU A 26 15.32 11.15 -10.17
C GLU A 26 15.60 9.96 -11.09
N ARG A 27 14.97 9.92 -12.27
CA ARG A 27 15.24 8.88 -13.27
C ARG A 27 16.70 8.89 -13.73
N GLN A 28 17.27 10.07 -13.96
CA GLN A 28 18.68 10.21 -14.33
C GLN A 28 19.62 9.82 -13.19
N LYS A 29 19.31 10.18 -11.94
CA LYS A 29 20.07 9.74 -10.75
C LYS A 29 20.09 8.22 -10.65
N ARG A 30 18.93 7.57 -10.74
CA ARG A 30 18.85 6.09 -10.71
C ARG A 30 19.69 5.44 -11.81
N LYS A 31 19.67 5.99 -13.03
CA LYS A 31 20.50 5.49 -14.13
C LYS A 31 22.00 5.68 -13.87
N LYS A 32 22.39 6.78 -13.23
CA LYS A 32 23.79 7.02 -12.85
C LYS A 32 24.23 6.04 -11.78
N GLU A 33 23.43 5.85 -10.73
CA GLU A 33 23.70 4.88 -9.67
C GLU A 33 23.82 3.44 -10.23
N GLU A 34 22.94 3.07 -11.17
CA GLU A 34 23.01 1.78 -11.88
C GLU A 34 24.31 1.65 -12.69
N ALA A 35 24.70 2.69 -13.43
CA ALA A 35 25.95 2.70 -14.18
C ALA A 35 27.20 2.65 -13.29
N GLU A 36 27.18 3.32 -12.13
CA GLU A 36 28.26 3.28 -11.13
C GLU A 36 28.38 1.88 -10.50
N LEU A 37 27.25 1.22 -10.22
CA LEU A 37 27.24 -0.17 -9.76
C LEU A 37 27.79 -1.13 -10.82
N GLU A 38 27.39 -0.99 -12.09
CA GLU A 38 27.93 -1.80 -13.19
C GLU A 38 29.43 -1.58 -13.38
N LEU A 39 29.89 -0.33 -13.31
CA LEU A 39 31.30 0.02 -13.43
C LEU A 39 32.11 -0.59 -12.27
N SER A 40 31.65 -0.46 -11.03
CA SER A 40 32.30 -1.08 -9.88
C SER A 40 32.33 -2.61 -9.95
N LYS A 41 31.30 -3.24 -10.54
CA LYS A 41 31.30 -4.68 -10.81
C LYS A 41 32.40 -5.07 -11.81
N ILE A 42 32.52 -4.34 -12.92
CA ILE A 42 33.57 -4.57 -13.93
C ILE A 42 34.96 -4.40 -13.31
N GLU A 43 35.18 -3.33 -12.54
CA GLU A 43 36.47 -3.07 -11.89
C GLU A 43 36.89 -4.17 -10.90
N LEU A 44 35.93 -4.78 -10.19
CA LEU A 44 36.21 -5.89 -9.28
C LEU A 44 36.45 -7.21 -10.02
N GLU A 45 35.70 -7.46 -11.10
CA GLU A 45 35.89 -8.63 -11.96
C GLU A 45 37.27 -8.61 -12.64
N GLU A 46 37.72 -7.45 -13.14
CA GLU A 46 39.07 -7.26 -13.69
C GLU A 46 40.18 -7.48 -12.65
N LYS A 47 39.91 -7.17 -11.37
CA LYS A 47 40.82 -7.44 -10.25
C LYS A 47 40.77 -8.90 -9.76
N GLY A 48 39.79 -9.69 -10.22
CA GLY A 48 39.55 -11.06 -9.77
C GLY A 48 38.90 -11.16 -8.39
N GLU A 49 38.26 -10.10 -7.90
CA GLU A 49 37.51 -10.07 -6.63
C GLU A 49 36.01 -10.32 -6.86
N ASP A 50 35.34 -10.97 -5.90
CA ASP A 50 33.90 -11.21 -5.96
C ASP A 50 33.10 -9.97 -5.47
N PHE A 51 32.39 -9.33 -6.40
CA PHE A 51 31.58 -8.13 -6.13
C PHE A 51 30.50 -8.35 -5.08
N GLU A 52 29.79 -9.49 -5.12
CA GLU A 52 28.69 -9.75 -4.18
C GLU A 52 29.22 -9.97 -2.76
N ARG A 53 30.41 -10.59 -2.63
CA ARG A 53 31.08 -10.72 -1.34
C ARG A 53 31.45 -9.37 -0.76
N LYS A 54 32.04 -8.46 -1.56
CA LYS A 54 32.42 -7.11 -1.08
C LYS A 54 31.19 -6.31 -0.66
N ARG A 55 30.12 -6.36 -1.46
CA ARG A 55 28.86 -5.71 -1.14
C ARG A 55 28.20 -6.25 0.13
N ALA A 56 28.29 -7.56 0.37
CA ALA A 56 27.76 -8.16 1.59
C ALA A 56 28.47 -7.68 2.86
N TRP A 57 29.71 -7.17 2.76
CA TRP A 57 30.42 -6.58 3.91
C TRP A 57 29.91 -5.20 4.28
N ASP A 58 29.32 -4.48 3.34
CA ASP A 58 28.78 -3.13 3.57
C ASP A 58 27.39 -3.17 4.22
N TRP A 59 26.75 -4.36 4.30
CA TRP A 59 25.46 -4.50 4.97
C TRP A 59 25.59 -4.41 6.48
N THR A 60 24.82 -3.50 7.05
CA THR A 60 24.64 -3.42 8.51
C THR A 60 23.71 -4.53 8.99
N ILE A 61 23.86 -4.93 10.26
CA ILE A 61 23.00 -5.94 10.89
C ILE A 61 21.53 -5.51 10.82
N GLU A 62 21.24 -4.24 11.13
CA GLU A 62 19.88 -3.68 11.09
C GLU A 62 19.27 -3.71 9.68
N GLU A 63 20.07 -3.45 8.64
CA GLU A 63 19.60 -3.52 7.25
C GLU A 63 19.26 -4.95 6.84
N SER A 64 20.11 -5.91 7.20
CA SER A 64 19.86 -7.34 6.96
C SER A 64 18.60 -7.82 7.67
N GLU A 65 18.42 -7.49 8.97
CA GLU A 65 17.24 -7.88 9.74
C GLU A 65 15.95 -7.28 9.17
N ASN A 66 15.97 -6.01 8.76
CA ASN A 66 14.83 -5.37 8.11
C ASN A 66 14.52 -6.01 6.74
N TRP A 67 15.55 -6.38 5.99
CA TRP A 67 15.38 -7.08 4.72
C TRP A 67 14.77 -8.47 4.92
N ASP A 68 15.26 -9.23 5.90
CA ASP A 68 14.73 -10.55 6.26
C ASP A 68 13.27 -10.45 6.68
N LYS A 69 12.94 -9.49 7.55
CA LYS A 69 11.56 -9.21 7.96
C LYS A 69 10.67 -8.92 6.76
N LYS A 70 11.15 -8.10 5.80
CA LYS A 70 10.42 -7.79 4.57
C LYS A 70 10.21 -9.03 3.69
N GLN A 71 11.21 -9.89 3.55
CA GLN A 71 11.07 -11.15 2.81
C GLN A 71 10.10 -12.11 3.50
N GLN A 72 10.16 -12.21 4.83
CA GLN A 72 9.23 -13.02 5.62
C GLN A 72 7.80 -12.54 5.42
N GLU A 73 7.53 -11.24 5.59
CA GLU A 73 6.21 -10.65 5.34
C GLU A 73 5.72 -10.93 3.91
N LYS A 74 6.59 -10.81 2.92
CA LYS A 74 6.25 -11.12 1.52
C LYS A 74 5.90 -12.60 1.35
N SER A 75 6.67 -13.50 1.96
CA SER A 75 6.43 -14.93 1.89
C SER A 75 5.10 -15.31 2.55
N GLU A 76 4.78 -14.72 3.70
CA GLU A 76 3.52 -14.93 4.40
C GLU A 76 2.33 -14.39 3.62
N ARG A 77 2.47 -13.23 2.96
CA ARG A 77 1.44 -12.69 2.05
C ARG A 77 1.16 -13.64 0.87
N VAL A 78 2.19 -14.30 0.33
CA VAL A 78 2.01 -15.28 -0.75
C VAL A 78 1.31 -16.54 -0.24
N LYS A 79 1.73 -17.07 0.91
CA LYS A 79 1.09 -18.24 1.54
C LYS A 79 -0.39 -17.99 1.84
N THR A 80 -0.69 -16.81 2.38
CA THR A 80 -2.05 -16.37 2.72
C THR A 80 -2.83 -15.80 1.54
N SER A 81 -2.27 -15.74 0.33
CA SER A 81 -2.93 -15.15 -0.83
C SER A 81 -4.16 -15.95 -1.29
N LYS A 82 -4.12 -17.28 -1.14
CA LYS A 82 -5.21 -18.16 -1.55
C LYS A 82 -6.42 -18.02 -0.64
N PHE A 83 -7.60 -18.18 -1.23
CA PHE A 83 -8.84 -18.26 -0.47
C PHE A 83 -8.84 -19.54 0.38
N SER A 84 -9.05 -19.37 1.69
CA SER A 84 -9.18 -20.46 2.66
C SER A 84 -10.61 -20.53 3.21
N ASP A 85 -11.01 -19.48 3.94
CA ASP A 85 -12.35 -19.35 4.53
C ASP A 85 -12.85 -17.90 4.43
N TYR A 86 -14.18 -17.73 4.45
CA TYR A 86 -14.82 -16.42 4.41
C TYR A 86 -14.48 -15.55 5.61
N THR A 87 -14.32 -16.14 6.80
CA THR A 87 -13.91 -15.40 8.01
C THR A 87 -12.53 -14.79 7.84
N THR A 88 -11.55 -15.61 7.44
CA THR A 88 -10.17 -15.17 7.18
C THR A 88 -10.09 -14.15 6.03
N ALA A 89 -10.93 -14.28 5.00
CA ALA A 89 -10.99 -13.33 3.90
C ALA A 89 -11.56 -11.98 4.34
N ALA A 90 -12.58 -11.99 5.20
CA ALA A 90 -13.16 -10.78 5.79
C ALA A 90 -12.18 -10.07 6.73
N GLU A 91 -11.49 -10.83 7.58
CA GLU A 91 -10.43 -10.31 8.45
C GLU A 91 -9.31 -9.63 7.65
N ARG A 92 -8.81 -10.28 6.59
CA ARG A 92 -7.78 -9.68 5.72
C ARG A 92 -8.27 -8.40 5.03
N ALA A 93 -9.51 -8.37 4.58
CA ALA A 93 -10.10 -7.16 3.99
C ALA A 93 -10.17 -6.03 5.03
N TYR A 94 -10.64 -6.34 6.24
CA TYR A 94 -10.70 -5.40 7.36
C TYR A 94 -9.33 -4.85 7.76
N LEU A 95 -8.32 -5.71 7.92
CA LEU A 95 -6.95 -5.29 8.25
C LEU A 95 -6.36 -4.39 7.16
N LYS A 96 -6.67 -4.65 5.89
CA LYS A 96 -6.26 -3.79 4.78
C LYS A 96 -6.95 -2.43 4.84
N ASP A 97 -8.25 -2.41 5.12
CA ASP A 97 -9.00 -1.16 5.24
C ASP A 97 -8.51 -0.32 6.45
N LEU A 98 -8.09 -0.97 7.54
CA LEU A 98 -7.44 -0.32 8.67
C LEU A 98 -6.07 0.27 8.31
N GLN A 99 -5.30 -0.41 7.46
CA GLN A 99 -4.01 0.11 7.00
C GLN A 99 -4.18 1.39 6.15
N ASP A 100 -5.25 1.45 5.37
CA ASP A 100 -5.60 2.62 4.55
C ASP A 100 -6.29 3.74 5.37
N LEU A 101 -6.66 3.48 6.62
CA LEU A 101 -7.37 4.44 7.48
C LEU A 101 -6.40 5.49 8.04
N GLN A 102 -6.70 6.76 7.77
CA GLN A 102 -5.97 7.90 8.31
C GLN A 102 -6.87 8.68 9.30
N PRO A 103 -6.77 8.41 10.61
CA PRO A 103 -7.60 9.09 11.60
C PRO A 103 -7.13 10.54 11.86
N ASP A 104 -8.08 11.47 11.95
CA ASP A 104 -7.82 12.85 12.37
C ASP A 104 -7.77 12.92 13.91
N ILE A 105 -6.55 12.91 14.44
CA ILE A 105 -6.29 12.93 15.88
C ILE A 105 -6.78 14.24 16.53
N LYS A 106 -6.77 15.37 15.80
CA LYS A 106 -7.16 16.67 16.34
C LYS A 106 -8.67 16.73 16.55
N ASP A 107 -9.43 16.43 15.50
CA ASP A 107 -10.90 16.37 15.54
C ASP A 107 -11.40 15.36 16.58
N TYR A 108 -10.69 14.23 16.73
CA TYR A 108 -10.98 13.26 17.79
C TYR A 108 -10.80 13.85 19.19
N ASN A 109 -9.67 14.54 19.44
CA ASN A 109 -9.39 15.14 20.75
C ASN A 109 -10.39 16.26 21.10
N GLU A 110 -10.77 17.09 20.13
CA GLU A 110 -11.77 18.14 20.31
C GLU A 110 -13.14 17.54 20.70
N LYS A 111 -13.62 16.53 19.97
CA LYS A 111 -14.87 15.83 20.28
C LYS A 111 -14.81 15.08 21.60
N LYS A 112 -13.65 14.53 21.96
CA LYS A 112 -13.44 13.88 23.26
C LYS A 112 -13.61 14.90 24.38
N ILE A 113 -13.02 16.09 24.26
CA ILE A 113 -13.16 17.17 25.25
C ILE A 113 -14.62 17.66 25.32
N GLU A 114 -15.29 17.87 24.19
CA GLU A 114 -16.71 18.25 24.15
C GLU A 114 -17.61 17.21 24.83
N SER A 115 -17.38 15.92 24.55
CA SER A 115 -18.10 14.84 25.21
C SER A 115 -17.87 14.84 26.72
N LEU A 116 -16.64 15.10 27.19
CA LEU A 116 -16.33 15.15 28.61
C LEU A 116 -16.93 16.40 29.29
N LYS A 117 -16.95 17.55 28.62
CA LYS A 117 -17.67 18.76 29.06
C LYS A 117 -19.17 18.50 29.19
N SER A 118 -19.79 17.89 28.19
CA SER A 118 -21.24 17.58 28.20
C SER A 118 -21.63 16.59 29.30
N LYS A 119 -20.72 15.71 29.71
CA LYS A 119 -20.89 14.77 30.82
C LYS A 119 -20.62 15.39 32.20
N GLY A 120 -20.24 16.67 32.27
CA GLY A 120 -19.96 17.36 33.53
C GLY A 120 -18.63 16.98 34.21
N MET A 121 -17.76 16.22 33.52
CA MET A 121 -16.44 15.82 34.06
C MET A 121 -15.40 16.94 33.95
N ILE A 122 -15.65 17.95 33.11
CA ILE A 122 -14.75 19.10 32.92
C ILE A 122 -15.56 20.38 33.18
N ILE A 123 -15.15 21.16 34.19
CA ILE A 123 -15.70 22.49 34.50
C ILE A 123 -14.58 23.51 34.26
N GLU A 124 -14.82 24.51 33.39
CA GLU A 124 -13.90 25.65 33.24
C GLU A 124 -14.04 26.55 34.48
N GLY A 125 -12.97 26.61 35.28
CA GLY A 125 -12.86 27.58 36.36
C GLY A 125 -12.78 29.01 35.82
N LYS A 126 -13.15 29.99 36.63
CA LYS A 126 -13.29 31.42 36.27
C LYS A 126 -12.00 32.08 35.74
N ASP A 127 -10.85 31.42 35.91
CA ASP A 127 -9.51 31.88 35.50
C ASP A 127 -8.89 31.05 34.35
N GLY A 128 -9.67 30.19 33.69
CA GLY A 128 -9.20 29.38 32.55
C GLY A 128 -8.49 28.08 32.93
N GLU A 129 -8.50 27.70 34.21
CA GLU A 129 -7.99 26.41 34.68
C GLU A 129 -9.01 25.30 34.42
N ILE A 130 -8.57 24.24 33.74
CA ILE A 130 -9.37 23.05 33.43
C ILE A 130 -9.29 22.09 34.63
N ILE A 131 -10.33 22.05 35.45
CA ILE A 131 -10.42 21.12 36.59
C ILE A 131 -11.19 19.88 36.11
N ALA A 132 -10.51 18.74 36.04
CA ALA A 132 -11.14 17.45 35.79
C ALA A 132 -11.69 16.91 37.12
N TYR A 133 -13.01 16.84 37.25
CA TYR A 133 -13.64 16.14 38.38
C TYR A 133 -13.87 14.68 37.97
N ASP A 134 -13.14 13.78 38.61
CA ASP A 134 -13.36 12.34 38.50
C ASP A 134 -14.48 11.95 39.48
N MET A 135 -15.74 12.11 39.05
CA MET A 135 -16.86 11.48 39.74
C MET A 135 -16.86 10.00 39.34
N ASP A 136 -16.13 9.23 40.13
CA ASP A 136 -15.82 7.81 40.00
C ASP A 136 -15.01 7.49 38.73
N GLY A 137 -13.73 7.13 38.91
CA GLY A 137 -12.79 6.68 37.88
C GLY A 137 -13.19 5.40 37.10
N SER A 138 -14.49 5.13 37.00
CA SER A 138 -15.10 4.28 36.00
C SER A 138 -15.04 5.01 34.65
N LEU A 139 -14.06 4.59 33.83
CA LEU A 139 -14.08 4.80 32.39
C LEU A 139 -15.39 4.18 31.87
N THR A 140 -16.49 4.95 31.87
CA THR A 140 -17.81 4.46 31.48
C THR A 140 -17.71 3.99 30.04
N THR A 141 -17.61 2.68 29.91
CA THR A 141 -17.62 1.97 28.66
C THR A 141 -19.08 2.03 28.19
N SER A 142 -19.39 3.11 27.48
CA SER A 142 -20.39 3.29 26.41
C SER A 142 -21.26 2.08 26.01
N GLN A 143 -21.97 1.44 26.93
CA GLN A 143 -23.06 0.51 26.62
C GLN A 143 -24.43 1.10 27.00
N ASP A 144 -24.50 1.90 28.07
CA ASP A 144 -25.77 2.51 28.53
C ASP A 144 -25.94 3.99 28.14
N SER A 145 -25.07 4.51 27.26
CA SER A 145 -25.14 5.90 26.82
C SER A 145 -26.16 6.08 25.70
N LEU A 146 -27.43 6.30 26.04
CA LEU A 146 -28.52 6.61 25.10
C LEU A 146 -28.20 7.81 24.17
N SER A 147 -27.21 8.64 24.52
CA SER A 147 -26.68 9.74 23.70
C SER A 147 -25.95 9.30 22.43
N GLN A 148 -25.57 8.02 22.30
CA GLN A 148 -24.98 7.49 21.06
C GLN A 148 -25.96 7.52 19.88
N PHE A 149 -27.26 7.38 20.15
CA PHE A 149 -28.29 7.37 19.11
C PHE A 149 -28.54 8.75 18.47
N SER A 150 -28.06 9.84 19.07
CA SER A 150 -28.20 11.20 18.53
C SER A 150 -27.00 11.70 17.73
N HIS A 151 -25.96 10.88 17.51
CA HIS A 151 -24.78 11.31 16.77
C HIS A 151 -25.09 11.54 15.29
N LYS A 152 -24.95 12.79 14.83
CA LYS A 152 -25.06 13.16 13.42
C LYS A 152 -23.67 13.45 12.87
N PRO A 153 -23.05 12.54 12.09
CA PRO A 153 -21.73 12.77 11.55
C PRO A 153 -21.74 13.96 10.58
N SER A 154 -20.62 14.64 10.47
CA SER A 154 -20.48 15.73 9.50
C SER A 154 -20.52 15.19 8.06
N LYS A 155 -21.03 16.00 7.13
CA LYS A 155 -21.13 15.60 5.71
C LYS A 155 -19.78 15.16 5.13
N LYS A 156 -18.69 15.81 5.54
CA LYS A 156 -17.32 15.45 5.12
C LYS A 156 -16.96 14.00 5.48
N VAL A 157 -17.31 13.56 6.69
CA VAL A 157 -17.05 12.18 7.14
C VAL A 157 -17.86 11.18 6.33
N VAL A 158 -19.12 11.50 6.02
CA VAL A 158 -19.98 10.66 5.18
C VAL A 158 -19.41 10.57 3.75
N ASP A 159 -19.01 11.70 3.16
CA ASP A 159 -18.42 11.73 1.82
C ASP A 159 -17.13 10.91 1.76
N ASN A 160 -16.28 10.98 2.78
CA ASN A 160 -15.06 10.16 2.88
C ASN A 160 -15.38 8.67 2.91
N LEU A 161 -16.38 8.25 3.70
CA LEU A 161 -16.83 6.86 3.75
C LEU A 161 -17.35 6.38 2.39
N VAL A 162 -18.19 7.18 1.73
CA VAL A 162 -18.73 6.85 0.40
C VAL A 162 -17.61 6.73 -0.64
N ASN A 163 -16.64 7.63 -0.62
CA ASN A 163 -15.47 7.57 -1.51
C ASN A 163 -14.64 6.31 -1.27
N HIS A 164 -14.44 5.93 0.00
CA HIS A 164 -13.75 4.69 0.35
C HIS A 164 -14.49 3.45 -0.19
N LEU A 165 -15.81 3.38 -0.02
CA LEU A 165 -16.63 2.28 -0.56
C LEU A 165 -16.53 2.19 -2.09
N LYS A 166 -16.68 3.33 -2.79
CA LYS A 166 -16.54 3.40 -4.25
C LYS A 166 -15.17 2.93 -4.74
N LYS A 167 -14.09 3.33 -4.05
CA LYS A 167 -12.72 2.89 -4.36
C LYS A 167 -12.57 1.38 -4.21
N GLY A 168 -13.18 0.80 -3.17
CA GLY A 168 -13.23 -0.65 -2.96
C GLY A 168 -13.92 -1.38 -4.12
N ASP A 169 -15.07 -0.89 -4.55
CA ASP A 169 -15.83 -1.47 -5.66
C ASP A 169 -15.09 -1.35 -7.00
N GLU A 170 -14.46 -0.20 -7.27
CA GLU A 170 -13.67 0.00 -8.49
C GLU A 170 -12.50 -0.99 -8.58
N GLN A 171 -11.79 -1.22 -7.46
CA GLN A 171 -10.72 -2.21 -7.39
C GLN A 171 -11.22 -3.63 -7.69
N ARG A 172 -12.41 -3.99 -7.17
CA ARG A 172 -13.03 -5.30 -7.44
C ARG A 172 -13.44 -5.44 -8.91
N MET A 173 -13.98 -4.38 -9.51
CA MET A 173 -14.40 -4.38 -10.92
C MET A 173 -13.22 -4.42 -11.89
N LYS A 174 -12.11 -3.73 -11.59
CA LYS A 174 -10.88 -3.80 -12.39
C LYS A 174 -10.34 -5.23 -12.52
N ARG A 175 -10.40 -6.02 -11.44
CA ARG A 175 -9.97 -7.44 -11.44
C ARG A 175 -10.83 -8.34 -12.34
N ARG A 176 -12.10 -7.98 -12.59
CA ARG A 176 -13.00 -8.74 -13.47
C ARG A 176 -12.81 -8.44 -14.96
N LYS A 177 -12.24 -7.29 -15.30
CA LYS A 177 -12.14 -6.80 -16.70
C LYS A 177 -10.92 -7.33 -17.47
N LYS A 178 -9.95 -7.94 -16.80
CA LYS A 178 -8.72 -8.42 -17.45
C LYS A 178 -8.96 -9.79 -18.08
N ASN A 179 -9.66 -9.81 -19.21
CA ASN A 179 -9.62 -10.94 -20.14
C ASN A 179 -8.73 -10.48 -21.29
N ASP A 180 -7.51 -11.02 -21.35
CA ASP A 180 -6.61 -10.79 -22.47
C ASP A 180 -7.19 -11.52 -23.69
N ASP A 181 -7.42 -10.81 -24.79
CA ASP A 181 -8.04 -11.33 -26.02
C ASP A 181 -7.03 -11.96 -27.00
N ASP A 182 -5.76 -12.09 -26.57
CA ASP A 182 -4.66 -12.62 -27.38
C ASP A 182 -4.59 -14.16 -27.42
N GLU A 183 -5.53 -14.86 -26.77
CA GLU A 183 -5.57 -16.33 -26.72
C GLU A 183 -6.33 -16.89 -27.94
N MET A 184 -5.82 -17.98 -28.52
CA MET A 184 -6.48 -18.68 -29.62
C MET A 184 -7.92 -19.03 -29.23
N VAL A 185 -8.89 -18.49 -29.96
CA VAL A 185 -10.31 -18.56 -29.61
C VAL A 185 -10.81 -20.01 -29.76
N SER A 186 -10.88 -20.74 -28.66
CA SER A 186 -11.40 -22.11 -28.58
C SER A 186 -12.92 -22.17 -28.31
N TYR A 187 -13.61 -21.03 -28.32
CA TYR A 187 -15.01 -20.90 -27.88
C TYR A 187 -15.87 -20.17 -28.90
N ILE A 188 -17.14 -20.56 -28.99
CA ILE A 188 -18.14 -19.93 -29.88
C ILE A 188 -19.00 -18.89 -29.14
N ASN A 189 -19.19 -19.06 -27.82
CA ASN A 189 -19.97 -18.13 -26.99
C ASN A 189 -19.29 -17.88 -25.63
N GLU A 190 -19.74 -16.84 -24.91
CA GLU A 190 -19.13 -16.45 -23.62
C GLU A 190 -19.29 -17.52 -22.53
N LYS A 191 -20.39 -18.27 -22.53
CA LYS A 191 -20.58 -19.38 -21.58
C LYS A 191 -19.61 -20.53 -21.84
N ASN A 192 -19.32 -20.80 -23.12
CA ASN A 192 -18.36 -21.79 -23.59
C ASN A 192 -16.94 -21.33 -23.23
N LYS A 193 -16.62 -20.03 -23.36
CA LYS A 193 -15.35 -19.46 -22.86
C LYS A 193 -15.15 -19.76 -21.37
N GLN A 194 -16.15 -19.43 -20.54
CA GLN A 194 -16.08 -19.66 -19.10
C GLN A 194 -15.99 -21.16 -18.75
N PHE A 195 -16.68 -22.02 -19.51
CA PHE A 195 -16.60 -23.45 -19.34
C PHE A 195 -15.22 -24.02 -19.72
N ASN A 196 -14.67 -23.62 -20.88
CA ASN A 196 -13.32 -24.01 -21.31
C ASN A 196 -12.25 -23.50 -20.33
N GLN A 197 -12.37 -22.28 -19.82
CA GLN A 197 -11.49 -21.75 -18.78
C GLN A 197 -11.58 -22.59 -17.49
N LYS A 198 -12.78 -23.04 -17.11
CA LYS A 198 -12.96 -23.94 -15.96
C LYS A 198 -12.28 -25.30 -16.22
N LEU A 199 -12.45 -25.88 -17.41
CA LEU A 199 -11.78 -27.13 -17.77
C LEU A 199 -10.26 -26.97 -17.75
N SER A 200 -9.74 -25.89 -18.33
CA SER A 200 -8.31 -25.59 -18.34
C SER A 200 -7.71 -25.57 -16.94
N ARG A 201 -8.36 -24.89 -15.98
CA ARG A 201 -7.91 -24.84 -14.58
C ARG A 201 -7.80 -26.21 -13.90
N HIS A 202 -8.61 -27.19 -14.29
CA HIS A 202 -8.65 -28.50 -13.65
C HIS A 202 -7.85 -29.57 -14.41
N TYR A 203 -7.89 -29.55 -15.74
CA TYR A 203 -7.41 -30.65 -16.58
C TYR A 203 -6.10 -30.36 -17.31
N ASP A 204 -5.71 -29.09 -17.51
CA ASP A 204 -4.48 -28.76 -18.25
C ASP A 204 -3.23 -29.37 -17.63
N LYS A 205 -3.20 -29.55 -16.30
CA LYS A 205 -2.11 -30.24 -15.61
C LYS A 205 -1.94 -31.69 -16.09
N TYR A 206 -3.02 -32.36 -16.46
CA TYR A 206 -3.04 -33.77 -16.86
C TYR A 206 -3.05 -33.96 -18.38
N THR A 207 -3.52 -32.97 -19.14
CA THR A 207 -3.67 -33.03 -20.60
C THR A 207 -2.59 -32.25 -21.34
N LYS A 208 -1.55 -31.79 -20.65
CA LYS A 208 -0.46 -31.00 -21.25
C LYS A 208 0.21 -31.76 -22.41
N ASP A 209 0.57 -33.02 -22.20
CA ASP A 209 1.25 -33.82 -23.23
C ASP A 209 0.38 -34.01 -24.49
N ILE A 210 -0.93 -34.14 -24.29
CA ILE A 210 -1.91 -34.25 -25.38
C ILE A 210 -1.99 -32.91 -26.14
N ARG A 211 -2.11 -31.78 -25.43
CA ARG A 211 -2.14 -30.44 -26.04
C ARG A 211 -0.85 -30.17 -26.83
N ASP A 212 0.30 -30.42 -26.22
CA ASP A 212 1.60 -30.23 -26.85
C ASP A 212 1.76 -31.13 -28.09
N ALA A 213 1.23 -32.36 -28.08
CA ALA A 213 1.20 -33.25 -29.24
C ALA A 213 0.30 -32.71 -30.37
N PHE A 214 -0.85 -32.11 -30.04
CA PHE A 214 -1.69 -31.41 -31.03
C PHE A 214 -0.98 -30.21 -31.64
N GLU A 215 -0.32 -29.39 -30.82
CA GLU A 215 0.45 -28.22 -31.29
C GLU A 215 1.66 -28.63 -32.16
N ARG A 216 2.24 -29.81 -31.89
CA ARG A 216 3.32 -30.42 -32.70
C ARG A 216 2.84 -31.19 -33.93
N GLY A 217 1.53 -31.24 -34.21
CA GLY A 217 1.01 -31.88 -35.43
C GLY A 217 0.79 -33.39 -35.33
N THR A 218 0.30 -33.89 -34.20
CA THR A 218 -0.15 -35.29 -34.00
C THR A 218 0.88 -36.36 -34.36
N ALA A 219 2.18 -36.07 -34.23
CA ALA A 219 3.21 -37.08 -34.30
C ALA A 219 3.24 -37.87 -32.97
N LEU A 220 2.88 -39.15 -33.04
CA LEU A 220 3.12 -40.15 -31.99
C LEU A 220 4.61 -40.46 -31.87
#